data_AF-A0A351CKD1-F1
#
_entry.id   AF-A0A351CKD1-F1
#
_cell.length_a   1.000
_cell.length_b   1.000
_cell.length_c   1.000
_cell.angle_alpha   90.00
_cell.angle_beta   90.00
_cell.angle_gamma   90.00
#
_symmetry.space_group_name_H-M   'P 1'
#
loop_
_entity.id
_entity.type
_entity.pdbx_description
1 polymer ?
#
loop_
_entity_poly.entity_id
_entity_poly.type
_entity_poly.pdbx_seq_one_letter_code
_entity_poly.pdbx_strand_id
1 'polypeptide(L)'
;QFGEDLDLHFRTMIGTGSNPNVAAVVVIGIEPGWTDKIVDGIAKTGKPVKGFSIEKRGDIQTIAEASKAAYDMVHYATGLQREPCDISELWVSTKCGESDTTSGFGSNPTVGNAFDKLYDIDSTLLFGETSEITGGEHLVKDRCVNEAVADQFMFMFNRYQDMIERFKTDDLSESQPTKGNIEGGLTTIEEKALG
;
A
#
# COMPACT_ATOMS: atom_id res chain seq x y z
N GLN A 1 -6.00 -17.71 8.18
CA GLN A 1 -6.64 -16.64 7.38
C GLN A 1 -7.80 -17.28 6.63
N PHE A 2 -8.97 -16.63 6.59
CA PHE A 2 -10.16 -17.17 5.94
C PHE A 2 -10.97 -16.02 5.31
N GLY A 3 -11.75 -16.31 4.26
CA GLY A 3 -12.63 -15.32 3.62
C GLY A 3 -11.87 -14.10 3.06
N GLU A 4 -12.42 -12.91 3.25
CA GLU A 4 -11.88 -11.66 2.72
C GLU A 4 -10.43 -11.37 3.17
N ASP A 5 -10.04 -11.80 4.38
CA ASP A 5 -8.67 -11.67 4.90
C ASP A 5 -7.67 -12.50 4.08
N LEU A 6 -8.06 -13.72 3.71
CA LEU A 6 -7.24 -14.58 2.86
C LEU A 6 -7.10 -13.98 1.44
N ASP A 7 -8.19 -13.45 0.89
CA ASP A 7 -8.15 -12.80 -0.42
C ASP A 7 -7.33 -11.49 -0.41
N LEU A 8 -7.42 -10.72 0.67
CA LEU A 8 -6.58 -9.55 0.89
C LEU A 8 -5.10 -9.96 0.95
N HIS A 9 -4.75 -11.01 1.69
CA HIS A 9 -3.38 -11.52 1.76
C HIS A 9 -2.82 -11.83 0.36
N PHE A 10 -3.55 -12.59 -0.46
CA PHE A 10 -3.10 -12.90 -1.83
C PHE A 10 -2.99 -11.65 -2.71
N ARG A 11 -3.98 -10.75 -2.67
CA ARG A 11 -3.91 -9.50 -3.44
C ARG A 11 -2.70 -8.66 -3.05
N THR A 12 -2.40 -8.56 -1.75
CA THR A 12 -1.24 -7.82 -1.25
C THR A 12 0.07 -8.47 -1.68
N MET A 13 0.23 -9.78 -1.52
CA MET A 13 1.46 -10.49 -1.93
C MET A 13 1.69 -10.40 -3.46
N ILE A 14 0.62 -10.59 -4.25
CA ILE A 14 0.68 -10.44 -5.70
C ILE A 14 1.00 -8.99 -6.09
N GLY A 15 0.37 -8.01 -5.44
CA GLY A 15 0.63 -6.58 -5.67
C GLY A 15 2.07 -6.19 -5.39
N THR A 16 2.64 -6.67 -4.29
CA THR A 16 4.06 -6.46 -3.94
C THR A 16 4.99 -7.02 -5.02
N GLY A 17 4.77 -8.26 -5.46
CA GLY A 17 5.56 -8.84 -6.55
C GLY A 17 5.34 -8.16 -7.90
N SER A 18 4.14 -7.60 -8.11
CA SER A 18 3.78 -6.90 -9.35
C SER A 18 4.38 -5.49 -9.46
N ASN A 19 4.87 -4.91 -8.36
CA ASN A 19 5.43 -3.56 -8.33
C ASN A 19 6.52 -3.34 -9.41
N PRO A 20 6.48 -2.24 -10.19
CA PRO A 20 7.46 -1.97 -11.26
C PRO A 20 8.93 -1.93 -10.81
N ASN A 21 9.19 -1.59 -9.55
CA ASN A 21 10.54 -1.60 -8.98
C ASN A 21 11.07 -3.02 -8.70
N VAL A 22 10.24 -4.05 -8.86
CA VAL A 22 10.61 -5.46 -8.69
C VAL A 22 10.85 -6.08 -10.07
N ALA A 23 12.12 -6.36 -10.38
CA ALA A 23 12.53 -6.91 -11.67
C ALA A 23 12.15 -8.38 -11.86
N ALA A 24 12.19 -9.19 -10.81
CA ALA A 24 11.86 -10.62 -10.80
C ALA A 24 11.51 -11.10 -9.38
N VAL A 25 10.79 -12.22 -9.26
CA VAL A 25 10.27 -12.71 -7.97
C VAL A 25 10.52 -14.20 -7.76
N VAL A 26 11.03 -14.55 -6.58
CA VAL A 26 11.02 -15.92 -6.05
C VAL A 26 9.93 -16.01 -4.99
N VAL A 27 8.96 -16.90 -5.20
CA VAL A 27 7.88 -17.18 -4.23
C VAL A 27 8.21 -18.49 -3.54
N ILE A 28 8.34 -18.47 -2.22
CA ILE A 28 8.52 -19.68 -1.41
C ILE A 28 7.30 -19.83 -0.52
N GLY A 29 6.61 -20.96 -0.63
CA GLY A 29 5.46 -21.30 0.20
C GLY A 29 5.56 -22.71 0.76
N ILE A 30 4.64 -23.06 1.65
CA ILE A 30 4.57 -24.42 2.19
C ILE A 30 3.92 -25.33 1.14
N GLU A 31 2.70 -25.01 0.73
CA GLU A 31 1.88 -25.84 -0.15
C GLU A 31 1.89 -25.32 -1.60
N PRO A 32 1.96 -26.20 -2.62
CA PRO A 32 1.91 -25.82 -4.05
C PRO A 32 0.75 -24.90 -4.42
N GLY A 33 -0.48 -25.21 -3.99
CA GLY A 33 -1.66 -24.46 -4.43
C GLY A 33 -1.62 -22.97 -4.06
N TRP A 34 -1.12 -22.64 -2.87
CA TRP A 34 -1.01 -21.25 -2.43
C TRP A 34 0.19 -20.54 -3.06
N THR A 35 1.32 -21.23 -3.20
CA THR A 35 2.50 -20.72 -3.91
C THR A 35 2.13 -20.37 -5.35
N ASP A 36 1.47 -21.28 -6.06
CA ASP A 36 1.12 -21.14 -7.47
C ASP A 36 0.11 -20.00 -7.67
N LYS A 37 -0.83 -19.80 -6.75
CA LYS A 37 -1.76 -18.65 -6.79
C LYS A 37 -1.03 -17.29 -6.82
N ILE A 38 0.05 -17.15 -6.05
CA ILE A 38 0.87 -15.92 -6.04
C ILE A 38 1.70 -15.81 -7.32
N VAL A 39 2.33 -16.92 -7.73
CA VAL A 39 3.13 -16.99 -8.96
C VAL A 39 2.30 -16.59 -10.18
N ASP A 40 1.14 -17.21 -10.36
CA ASP A 40 0.23 -16.94 -11.48
C ASP A 40 -0.29 -15.50 -11.47
N GLY A 41 -0.51 -14.95 -10.28
CA GLY A 41 -0.89 -13.54 -10.11
C GLY A 41 0.19 -12.58 -10.62
N ILE A 42 1.44 -12.80 -10.21
CA ILE A 42 2.58 -11.96 -10.60
C ILE A 42 2.95 -12.18 -12.07
N ALA A 43 2.85 -13.41 -12.58
CA ALA A 43 3.21 -13.77 -13.95
C ALA A 43 2.41 -12.98 -15.01
N LYS A 44 1.20 -12.51 -14.67
CA LYS A 44 0.38 -11.63 -15.52
C LYS A 44 1.07 -10.30 -15.86
N THR A 45 2.03 -9.85 -15.04
CA THR A 45 2.82 -8.65 -15.34
C THR A 45 3.89 -8.88 -16.41
N GLY A 46 4.14 -10.13 -16.81
CA GLY A 46 5.17 -10.51 -17.77
C GLY A 46 6.59 -10.58 -17.19
N LYS A 47 6.79 -10.22 -15.91
CA LYS A 47 8.12 -10.31 -15.28
C LYS A 47 8.47 -11.75 -14.88
N PRO A 48 9.76 -12.11 -14.80
CA PRO A 48 10.18 -13.43 -14.35
C PRO A 48 9.71 -13.70 -12.91
N VAL A 49 8.99 -14.81 -12.71
CA VAL A 49 8.58 -15.30 -11.40
C VAL A 49 8.70 -16.82 -11.33
N LYS A 50 9.15 -17.35 -10.19
CA LYS A 50 9.23 -18.80 -9.93
C LYS A 50 8.74 -19.13 -8.52
N GLY A 51 7.92 -20.18 -8.42
CA GLY A 51 7.42 -20.73 -7.18
C GLY A 51 8.20 -21.95 -6.71
N PHE A 52 8.41 -22.04 -5.40
CA PHE A 52 8.98 -23.21 -4.74
C PHE A 52 8.13 -23.56 -3.52
N SER A 53 7.74 -24.83 -3.41
CA SER A 53 6.95 -25.31 -2.28
C SER A 53 7.76 -26.31 -1.46
N ILE A 54 7.74 -26.11 -0.15
CA ILE A 54 8.46 -26.93 0.82
C ILE A 54 7.84 -28.32 0.92
N GLU A 55 6.50 -28.41 0.87
CA GLU A 55 5.80 -29.69 0.94
C GLU A 55 6.28 -30.62 -0.19
N LYS A 56 6.59 -31.88 0.18
CA LYS A 56 7.10 -32.95 -0.71
C LYS A 56 8.53 -32.74 -1.26
N ARG A 57 9.16 -31.59 -1.03
CA ARG A 57 10.57 -31.32 -1.40
C ARG A 57 11.51 -31.21 -0.20
N GLY A 58 10.99 -30.76 0.95
CA GLY A 58 11.77 -30.47 2.14
C GLY A 58 12.57 -29.17 2.03
N ASP A 59 13.03 -28.67 3.16
CA ASP A 59 13.65 -27.33 3.26
C ASP A 59 14.94 -27.24 2.46
N ILE A 60 15.84 -28.21 2.61
CA ILE A 60 17.19 -28.16 2.01
C ILE A 60 17.12 -28.09 0.48
N GLN A 61 16.28 -28.93 -0.14
CA GLN A 61 16.11 -28.93 -1.59
C GLN A 61 15.44 -27.64 -2.06
N THR A 62 14.41 -27.18 -1.35
CA THR A 62 13.70 -25.93 -1.65
C THR A 62 14.66 -24.74 -1.63
N ILE A 63 15.50 -24.64 -0.58
CA ILE A 63 16.52 -23.61 -0.45
C ILE A 63 17.51 -23.66 -1.62
N ALA A 64 18.01 -24.85 -1.98
CA ALA A 64 18.96 -24.99 -3.08
C ALA A 64 18.36 -24.54 -4.42
N GLU A 65 17.14 -24.97 -4.75
CA GLU A 65 16.47 -24.62 -5.99
C GLU A 65 16.06 -23.14 -6.06
N ALA A 66 15.50 -22.61 -4.97
CA ALA A 66 15.13 -21.20 -4.86
C ALA A 66 16.36 -20.28 -4.93
N SER A 67 17.46 -20.66 -4.27
CA SER A 67 18.73 -19.90 -4.33
C SER A 67 19.30 -19.88 -5.74
N LYS A 68 19.24 -21.01 -6.46
CA LYS A 68 19.68 -21.07 -7.86
C LYS A 68 18.83 -20.16 -8.75
N ALA A 69 17.52 -20.16 -8.57
CA ALA A 69 16.64 -19.27 -9.32
C ALA A 69 16.89 -17.79 -8.99
N ALA A 70 17.08 -17.44 -7.72
CA ALA A 70 17.44 -16.09 -7.30
C ALA A 70 18.76 -15.62 -7.95
N TYR A 71 19.77 -16.49 -8.00
CA TYR A 71 21.03 -16.21 -8.69
C TYR A 71 20.82 -15.88 -10.18
N ASP A 72 20.05 -16.70 -10.90
CA ASP A 72 19.76 -16.47 -12.32
C ASP A 72 18.93 -15.18 -12.52
N MET A 73 18.01 -14.86 -11.61
CA MET A 73 17.20 -13.63 -11.64
C MET A 73 18.02 -12.37 -11.33
N VAL A 74 19.01 -12.45 -10.43
CA VAL A 74 19.94 -11.35 -10.18
C VAL A 74 20.75 -11.06 -11.44
N HIS A 75 21.26 -12.08 -12.13
CA HIS A 75 21.96 -11.90 -13.41
C HIS A 75 21.09 -11.24 -14.48
N TYR A 76 19.83 -11.65 -14.58
CA TYR A 76 18.86 -10.98 -15.44
C TYR A 76 18.68 -9.50 -15.05
N ALA A 77 18.42 -9.24 -13.77
CA ALA A 77 18.10 -7.90 -13.27
C ALA A 77 19.29 -6.93 -13.38
N THR A 78 20.52 -7.37 -13.16
CA THR A 78 21.73 -6.54 -13.28
C THR A 78 22.07 -6.20 -14.74
N GLY A 79 21.54 -6.96 -15.70
CA GLY A 79 21.63 -6.63 -17.12
C GLY A 79 20.70 -5.50 -17.56
N LEU A 80 19.64 -5.21 -16.82
CA LEU A 80 18.68 -4.17 -17.15
C LEU A 80 19.31 -2.78 -17.05
N GLN A 81 19.08 -1.94 -18.05
CA GLN A 81 19.55 -0.55 -18.07
C GLN A 81 18.36 0.39 -17.87
N ARG A 82 18.59 1.49 -17.16
CA ARG A 82 17.61 2.58 -17.06
C ARG A 82 17.50 3.26 -18.41
N GLU A 83 16.29 3.64 -18.77
CA GLU A 83 16.00 4.47 -19.94
C GLU A 83 15.32 5.78 -19.53
N PRO A 84 15.41 6.84 -20.34
CA PRO A 84 14.59 8.02 -20.14
C PRO A 84 13.11 7.64 -20.19
N CYS A 85 12.37 8.01 -19.15
CA CYS A 85 10.91 7.86 -19.07
C CYS A 85 10.26 9.21 -18.79
N ASP A 86 8.98 9.33 -19.12
CA ASP A 86 8.20 10.51 -18.75
C ASP A 86 7.92 10.50 -17.23
N ILE A 87 7.94 11.68 -16.62
CA ILE A 87 7.59 11.83 -15.20
C ILE A 87 6.11 11.50 -14.95
N SER A 88 5.26 11.58 -15.96
CA SER A 88 3.86 11.15 -15.92
C SER A 88 3.71 9.66 -15.61
N GLU A 89 4.74 8.84 -15.85
CA GLU A 89 4.74 7.41 -15.51
C GLU A 89 4.92 7.14 -14.01
N LEU A 90 5.28 8.16 -13.22
CA LEU A 90 5.45 8.00 -11.79
C LEU A 90 4.12 7.78 -11.06
N TRP A 91 4.17 6.84 -10.13
CA TRP A 91 3.14 6.64 -9.11
C TRP A 91 3.69 7.15 -7.79
N VAL A 92 3.10 8.23 -7.27
CA VAL A 92 3.55 8.88 -6.03
C VAL A 92 2.49 8.69 -4.96
N SER A 93 2.85 7.99 -3.89
CA SER A 93 2.00 7.82 -2.71
C SER A 93 2.54 8.61 -1.52
N THR A 94 1.67 9.27 -0.77
CA THR A 94 2.03 9.90 0.51
C THR A 94 1.36 9.20 1.68
N LYS A 95 2.05 9.24 2.83
CA LYS A 95 1.52 8.88 4.14
C LYS A 95 2.14 9.77 5.21
N CYS A 96 1.41 10.01 6.28
CA CYS A 96 1.92 10.66 7.47
C CYS A 96 2.84 9.70 8.25
N GLY A 97 3.66 10.30 9.11
CA GLY A 97 4.51 9.59 10.08
C GLY A 97 3.91 9.75 11.46
N GLU A 98 4.52 10.63 12.24
CA GLU A 98 4.03 11.07 13.55
C GLU A 98 3.63 12.54 13.45
N SER A 99 2.37 12.79 13.12
CA SER A 99 1.87 14.16 12.93
C SER A 99 1.98 14.97 14.22
N ASP A 100 2.40 16.22 14.08
CA ASP A 100 2.47 17.21 15.15
C ASP A 100 1.72 18.49 14.75
N THR A 101 1.68 19.46 15.66
CA THR A 101 1.06 20.77 15.40
C THR A 101 1.64 21.52 14.19
N THR A 102 2.86 21.21 13.75
CA THR A 102 3.49 21.88 12.61
C THR A 102 3.19 21.20 11.28
N SER A 103 2.75 19.94 11.32
CA SER A 103 2.55 19.10 10.14
C SER A 103 1.55 19.71 9.16
N GLY A 104 0.38 20.14 9.68
CA GLY A 104 -0.66 20.82 8.90
C GLY A 104 -0.32 22.24 8.43
N PHE A 105 0.73 22.86 8.96
CA PHE A 105 1.20 24.19 8.54
C PHE A 105 2.42 24.15 7.62
N GLY A 106 3.19 23.06 7.64
CA GLY A 106 4.48 22.95 6.99
C GLY A 106 4.55 21.79 6.01
N SER A 107 4.74 20.57 6.52
CA SER A 107 5.00 19.39 5.69
C SER A 107 3.81 19.03 4.79
N ASN A 108 2.60 19.01 5.33
CA ASN A 108 1.42 18.55 4.60
C ASN A 108 1.04 19.51 3.46
N PRO A 109 1.00 20.85 3.65
CA PRO A 109 0.84 21.79 2.55
C PRO A 109 1.97 21.70 1.50
N THR A 110 3.21 21.43 1.94
CA THR A 110 4.34 21.28 1.01
C THR A 110 4.16 20.05 0.12
N VAL A 111 3.72 18.92 0.68
CA VAL A 111 3.38 17.71 -0.06
C VAL A 111 2.17 17.94 -0.96
N GLY A 112 1.13 18.64 -0.49
CA GLY A 112 -0.03 19.02 -1.29
C GLY A 112 0.35 19.82 -2.53
N ASN A 113 1.20 20.83 -2.39
CA ASN A 113 1.73 21.61 -3.52
C ASN A 113 2.60 20.76 -4.47
N ALA A 114 3.28 19.72 -3.98
CA ALA A 114 3.97 18.77 -4.85
C ALA A 114 2.98 17.89 -5.63
N PHE A 115 1.90 17.44 -4.98
CA PHE A 115 0.81 16.71 -5.61
C PHE A 115 0.14 17.54 -6.71
N ASP A 116 -0.19 18.80 -6.47
CA ASP A 116 -0.81 19.66 -7.49
C ASP A 116 0.06 19.77 -8.76
N LYS A 117 1.37 19.94 -8.59
CA LYS A 117 2.32 20.00 -9.72
C LYS A 117 2.47 18.68 -10.48
N LEU A 118 2.41 17.55 -9.77
CA LEU A 118 2.47 16.22 -10.37
C LEU A 118 1.13 15.86 -11.05
N TYR A 119 0.02 16.36 -10.53
CA TYR A 119 -1.30 16.19 -11.12
C TYR A 119 -1.38 16.89 -12.49
N ASP A 120 -0.84 18.11 -12.60
CA ASP A 120 -0.80 18.88 -13.86
C ASP A 120 -0.02 18.19 -15.00
N ILE A 121 0.79 17.18 -14.69
CA ILE A 121 1.58 16.40 -15.66
C ILE A 121 1.14 14.93 -15.73
N ASP A 122 -0.11 14.65 -15.34
CA ASP A 122 -0.77 13.35 -15.44
C ASP A 122 -0.09 12.20 -14.66
N SER A 123 0.72 12.50 -13.64
CA SER A 123 1.24 11.47 -12.73
C SER A 123 0.11 10.84 -11.92
N THR A 124 0.28 9.56 -11.53
CA THR A 124 -0.68 8.88 -10.66
C THR A 124 -0.37 9.21 -9.20
N LEU A 125 -1.34 9.78 -8.49
CA LEU A 125 -1.20 10.24 -7.11
C LEU A 125 -2.09 9.45 -6.16
N LEU A 126 -1.54 9.05 -5.01
CA LEU A 126 -2.26 8.32 -3.99
C LEU A 126 -1.98 8.91 -2.60
N PHE A 127 -2.99 8.98 -1.77
CA PHE A 127 -2.82 9.14 -0.32
C PHE A 127 -3.67 8.09 0.39
N GLY A 128 -3.24 7.68 1.57
CA GLY A 128 -3.86 6.60 2.33
C GLY A 128 -4.37 7.04 3.69
N GLU A 129 -4.43 6.06 4.60
CA GLU A 129 -4.71 6.27 6.03
C GLU A 129 -6.16 6.68 6.32
N THR A 130 -7.12 5.82 5.98
CA THR A 130 -8.57 6.07 6.11
C THR A 130 -9.01 6.62 7.48
N SER A 131 -8.39 6.19 8.58
CA SER A 131 -8.73 6.72 9.91
C SER A 131 -8.22 8.14 10.16
N GLU A 132 -7.11 8.53 9.53
CA GLU A 132 -6.48 9.86 9.69
C GLU A 132 -7.37 10.99 9.14
N ILE A 133 -8.27 10.68 8.20
CA ILE A 133 -9.17 11.66 7.59
C ILE A 133 -10.54 11.75 8.29
N THR A 134 -10.69 11.12 9.46
CA THR A 134 -11.95 11.18 10.22
C THR A 134 -12.24 12.60 10.68
N GLY A 135 -13.37 13.16 10.27
CA GLY A 135 -13.72 14.57 10.43
C GLY A 135 -13.42 15.43 9.20
N GLY A 136 -12.59 14.95 8.27
CA GLY A 136 -12.24 15.62 7.02
C GLY A 136 -12.76 14.91 5.77
N GLU A 137 -13.40 13.74 5.90
CA GLU A 137 -13.82 12.89 4.77
C GLU A 137 -14.79 13.58 3.81
N HIS A 138 -15.62 14.49 4.33
CA HIS A 138 -16.55 15.27 3.53
C HIS A 138 -15.82 16.19 2.52
N LEU A 139 -14.65 16.72 2.88
CA LEU A 139 -13.82 17.52 1.97
C LEU A 139 -13.25 16.69 0.82
N VAL A 140 -12.92 15.42 1.08
CA VAL A 140 -12.46 14.49 0.04
C VAL A 140 -13.63 14.10 -0.87
N LYS A 141 -14.79 13.81 -0.29
CA LYS A 141 -16.03 13.50 -1.02
C LYS A 141 -16.40 14.63 -1.98
N ASP A 142 -16.36 15.88 -1.54
CA ASP A 142 -16.70 17.06 -2.35
C ASP A 142 -15.73 17.29 -3.52
N ARG A 143 -14.51 16.73 -3.45
CA ARG A 143 -13.50 16.79 -4.51
C ARG A 143 -13.54 15.59 -5.47
N CYS A 144 -14.41 14.62 -5.25
CA CYS A 144 -14.56 13.49 -6.15
C CYS A 144 -15.11 13.96 -7.51
N VAL A 145 -14.56 13.40 -8.59
CA VAL A 145 -14.90 13.80 -9.97
C VAL A 145 -16.38 13.62 -10.32
N ASN A 146 -17.07 12.70 -9.67
CA ASN A 146 -18.50 12.46 -9.80
C ASN A 146 -19.08 11.71 -8.58
N GLU A 147 -20.40 11.61 -8.52
CA GLU A 147 -21.15 10.94 -7.46
C GLU A 147 -20.78 9.46 -7.30
N ALA A 148 -20.57 8.74 -8.41
CA ALA A 148 -20.20 7.33 -8.34
C ALA A 148 -18.84 7.10 -7.66
N VAL A 149 -17.85 7.98 -7.90
CA VAL A 149 -16.55 7.94 -7.20
C VAL A 149 -16.70 8.37 -5.74
N ALA A 150 -17.54 9.39 -5.47
CA ALA A 150 -17.84 9.82 -4.11
C ALA A 150 -18.47 8.71 -3.27
N ASP A 151 -19.40 7.95 -3.84
CA ASP A 151 -20.05 6.81 -3.19
C ASP A 151 -19.08 5.66 -2.94
N GLN A 152 -18.17 5.38 -3.87
CA GLN A 152 -17.11 4.38 -3.68
C GLN A 152 -16.16 4.78 -2.54
N PHE A 153 -15.77 6.05 -2.49
CA PHE A 153 -14.96 6.59 -1.40
C PHE A 153 -15.68 6.44 -0.06
N MET A 154 -16.93 6.91 0.04
CA MET A 154 -17.71 6.82 1.28
C MET A 154 -18.00 5.38 1.72
N PHE A 155 -18.22 4.47 0.76
CA PHE A 155 -18.35 3.04 1.06
C PHE A 155 -17.09 2.50 1.74
N MET A 156 -15.91 2.80 1.19
CA MET A 156 -14.64 2.34 1.76
C MET A 156 -14.34 2.98 3.12
N PHE A 157 -14.60 4.29 3.26
CA PHE A 157 -14.44 5.01 4.52
C PHE A 157 -15.34 4.41 5.60
N ASN A 158 -16.65 4.33 5.36
CA ASN A 158 -17.62 3.81 6.32
C ASN A 158 -17.33 2.35 6.68
N ARG A 159 -16.96 1.50 5.71
CA ARG A 159 -16.57 0.12 5.98
C ARG A 159 -15.37 0.02 6.94
N TYR A 160 -14.41 0.94 6.83
CA TYR A 160 -13.25 0.98 7.72
C TYR A 160 -13.65 1.50 9.11
N GLN A 161 -14.48 2.53 9.18
CA GLN A 161 -15.05 3.04 10.45
C GLN A 161 -15.84 1.94 11.18
N ASP A 162 -16.69 1.18 10.47
CA ASP A 162 -17.42 0.05 11.05
C ASP A 162 -16.49 -1.04 11.59
N MET A 163 -15.34 -1.27 10.96
CA MET A 163 -14.32 -2.17 11.49
C MET A 163 -13.74 -1.62 12.80
N ILE A 164 -13.35 -0.35 12.81
CA ILE A 164 -12.81 0.33 13.99
C ILE A 164 -13.81 0.25 15.16
N GLU A 165 -15.07 0.64 14.93
CA GLU A 165 -16.15 0.63 15.92
C GLU A 165 -16.43 -0.75 16.51
N ARG A 166 -16.27 -1.82 15.73
CA ARG A 166 -16.46 -3.21 16.19
C ARG A 166 -15.37 -3.68 17.14
N PHE A 167 -14.15 -3.16 17.01
CA PHE A 167 -12.97 -3.65 17.75
C PHE A 167 -12.42 -2.65 18.76
N LYS A 168 -12.91 -1.40 18.78
CA LYS A 168 -12.45 -0.39 19.73
C LYS A 168 -12.73 -0.85 21.17
N THR A 169 -11.71 -0.72 22.00
CA THR A 169 -11.80 -0.99 23.45
C THR A 169 -12.10 0.27 24.25
N ASP A 170 -11.88 1.44 23.63
CA ASP A 170 -12.10 2.79 24.12
C ASP A 170 -12.58 3.68 22.96
N ASP A 171 -12.54 5.00 23.13
CA ASP A 171 -12.93 6.01 22.12
C ASP A 171 -11.84 6.27 21.05
N LEU A 172 -10.95 5.30 20.79
CA LEU A 172 -9.81 5.39 19.86
C LEU A 172 -8.68 6.30 20.31
N SER A 173 -8.78 6.92 21.50
CA SER A 173 -7.81 7.90 22.03
C SER A 173 -6.38 7.41 22.17
N GLU A 174 -6.13 6.09 22.24
CA GLU A 174 -4.77 5.52 22.25
C GLU A 174 -4.22 5.27 20.83
N SER A 175 -5.09 5.20 19.82
CA SER A 175 -4.73 4.85 18.44
C SER A 175 -4.82 6.03 17.47
N GLN A 176 -5.78 6.94 17.64
CA GLN A 176 -6.00 8.12 16.80
C GLN A 176 -6.83 9.19 17.56
N PRO A 177 -6.27 10.39 17.85
CA PRO A 177 -4.85 10.73 17.74
C PRO A 177 -3.99 9.82 18.62
N THR A 178 -2.83 9.40 18.13
CA THR A 178 -1.89 8.61 18.96
C THR A 178 -1.32 9.46 20.11
N LYS A 179 -0.76 8.81 21.13
CA LYS A 179 -0.04 9.51 22.21
C LYS A 179 1.03 10.49 21.69
N GLY A 180 1.77 10.11 20.65
CA GLY A 180 2.75 10.97 20.00
C GLY A 180 2.14 12.22 19.35
N ASN A 181 0.93 12.11 18.77
CA ASN A 181 0.20 13.25 18.22
C ASN A 181 -0.26 14.22 19.31
N ILE A 182 -0.73 13.69 20.44
CA ILE A 182 -1.16 14.50 21.60
C ILE A 182 0.05 15.21 22.23
N GLU A 183 1.18 14.50 22.40
CA GLU A 183 2.44 15.11 22.85
C GLU A 183 2.96 16.16 21.85
N GLY A 184 2.74 15.94 20.55
CA GLY A 184 2.99 16.90 19.46
C GLY A 184 2.03 18.08 19.41
N GLY A 185 1.02 18.11 20.29
CA GLY A 185 0.12 19.23 20.53
C GLY A 185 -1.25 19.18 19.82
N LEU A 186 -1.59 18.07 19.15
CA LEU A 186 -2.88 17.90 18.49
C LEU A 186 -3.97 17.53 19.52
N THR A 187 -5.13 18.20 19.45
CA THR A 187 -6.17 18.12 20.47
C THR A 187 -7.35 17.24 20.10
N THR A 188 -7.70 17.15 18.80
CA THR A 188 -8.78 16.27 18.32
C THR A 188 -8.42 15.55 17.03
N ILE A 189 -9.18 14.50 16.69
CA ILE A 189 -8.99 13.78 15.43
C ILE A 189 -9.35 14.66 14.23
N GLU A 190 -10.35 15.53 14.37
CA GLU A 190 -10.76 16.47 13.32
C GLU A 190 -9.69 17.53 13.06
N GLU A 191 -9.04 18.06 14.11
CA GLU A 191 -7.91 18.98 13.96
C GLU A 191 -6.77 18.31 13.18
N LYS A 192 -6.46 17.07 13.53
CA LYS A 192 -5.44 16.27 12.84
C LYS A 192 -5.81 15.99 11.39
N ALA A 193 -7.06 15.64 11.11
CA ALA A 193 -7.55 15.29 9.77
C ALA A 193 -7.53 16.47 8.78
N LEU A 194 -7.64 17.69 9.29
CA LEU A 194 -7.60 18.91 8.46
C LEU A 194 -6.18 19.33 8.06
N GLY A 195 -5.17 18.88 8.80
CA GLY A 195 -3.76 19.19 8.53
C GLY A 195 -3.18 18.35 7.42
#